data_AF-A0A9E3MVR3-F1
#
_entry.id   AF-A0A9E3MVR3-F1
#
_cell.length_a   1.000
_cell.length_b   1.000
_cell.length_c   1.000
_cell.angle_alpha   90.00
_cell.angle_beta   90.00
_cell.angle_gamma   90.00
#
_symmetry.space_group_name_H-M   'P 1'
#
loop_
_entity.id
_entity.type
_entity.pdbx_description
1 polymer ?
#
loop_
_entity_poly.entity_id
_entity_poly.type
_entity_poly.pdbx_seq_one_letter_code
_entity_poly.pdbx_strand_id
1 'polypeptide(L)' 'MADTSRLTRAVDHFADRLRAAPQSRLQRGAAAEALGLAREFARRTQVLEEPGTELREMPDAGMFAAADQITVAV' A
#
# COMPACT_ATOMS: atom_id res chain seq x y z
N MET A 1 15.54 13.33 -8.85
CA MET A 1 14.29 12.64 -8.45
C MET A 1 14.22 11.37 -9.27
N ALA A 2 14.06 10.20 -8.63
CA ALA A 2 13.89 8.94 -9.38
C ALA A 2 12.58 9.02 -10.18
N ASP A 3 12.58 8.54 -11.43
CA ASP A 3 11.35 8.42 -12.20
C ASP A 3 10.54 7.24 -11.67
N THR A 4 9.53 7.54 -10.87
CA THR A 4 8.60 6.56 -10.28
C THR A 4 7.31 6.41 -11.09
N SER A 5 7.17 7.08 -12.24
CA SER A 5 5.91 7.15 -13.00
C SER A 5 5.32 5.78 -13.33
N ARG A 6 6.16 4.80 -13.68
CA ARG A 6 5.74 3.41 -13.95
C ARG A 6 5.22 2.72 -12.70
N LEU A 7 5.86 2.95 -11.56
CA LEU A 7 5.46 2.36 -10.28
C LEU A 7 4.14 2.97 -9.82
N THR A 8 4.01 4.31 -9.83
CA THR A 8 2.77 5.01 -9.47
C THR A 8 1.60 4.53 -10.32
N ARG A 9 1.74 4.47 -11.64
CA ARG A 9 0.67 3.96 -12.53
C ARG A 9 0.31 2.50 -12.25
N ALA A 10 1.29 1.66 -11.93
CA ALA A 10 1.02 0.26 -11.59
C ALA A 10 0.23 0.15 -10.27
N VAL A 11 0.57 0.96 -9.27
CA VAL A 11 -0.15 1.03 -8.00
C VAL A 11 -1.56 1.57 -8.20
N ASP A 12 -1.75 2.63 -8.99
CA ASP A 12 -3.09 3.18 -9.28
C ASP A 12 -4.01 2.11 -9.88
N HIS A 13 -3.53 1.41 -10.92
CA HIS A 13 -4.30 0.35 -11.56
C HIS A 13 -4.58 -0.83 -10.61
N PHE A 14 -3.64 -1.17 -9.73
CA PHE A 14 -3.84 -2.20 -8.72
C PHE A 14 -4.87 -1.77 -7.66
N ALA A 15 -4.79 -0.53 -7.19
CA ALA A 15 -5.73 0.05 -6.24
C ALA A 15 -7.15 0.12 -6.81
N ASP A 16 -7.30 0.48 -8.08
CA ASP A 16 -8.60 0.46 -8.77
C ASP A 16 -9.20 -0.94 -8.86
N ARG A 17 -8.36 -1.96 -9.10
CA ARG A 17 -8.80 -3.36 -9.07
C ARG A 17 -9.21 -3.82 -7.67
N LEU A 18 -8.57 -3.32 -6.61
CA LEU A 18 -8.97 -3.59 -5.23
C LEU A 18 -10.30 -2.91 -4.90
N ARG A 19 -10.49 -1.64 -5.29
CA ARG A 19 -11.76 -0.91 -5.10
C ARG A 19 -12.93 -1.59 -5.81
N ALA A 20 -12.68 -2.18 -6.97
CA ALA A 20 -13.68 -2.93 -7.74
C ALA A 20 -13.85 -4.39 -7.28
N ALA A 21 -13.04 -4.88 -6.33
CA ALA A 21 -13.08 -6.29 -5.94
C ALA A 21 -14.33 -6.61 -5.09
N PRO A 22 -14.95 -7.80 -5.27
CA PRO A 22 -15.99 -8.26 -4.36
C PRO A 22 -15.46 -8.42 -2.93
N GLN A 23 -16.30 -8.11 -1.93
CA GLN A 23 -15.97 -8.26 -0.52
C GLN A 23 -15.43 -9.65 -0.17
N SER A 24 -16.00 -10.72 -0.74
CA SER A 24 -15.52 -12.09 -0.50
C SER A 24 -14.08 -12.33 -0.99
N ARG A 25 -13.63 -11.62 -2.03
CA ARG A 25 -12.23 -11.68 -2.47
C ARG A 25 -11.31 -10.93 -1.51
N LEU A 26 -11.74 -9.75 -1.04
CA LEU A 26 -11.00 -8.95 -0.07
C LEU A 26 -10.82 -9.70 1.27
N GLN A 27 -11.89 -10.32 1.77
CA GLN A 27 -11.86 -11.13 3.00
C GLN A 27 -11.03 -12.41 2.86
N ARG A 28 -10.91 -12.98 1.66
CA ARG A 28 -10.04 -14.15 1.39
C ARG A 28 -8.54 -13.81 1.30
N GLY A 29 -8.15 -12.59 1.67
CA GLY A 29 -6.75 -12.22 1.84
C GLY A 29 -6.28 -11.09 0.93
N ALA A 30 -7.04 -10.68 -0.11
CA ALA A 30 -6.58 -9.61 -1.00
C ALA A 30 -6.38 -8.27 -0.27
N ALA A 31 -7.18 -7.97 0.76
CA ALA A 31 -6.97 -6.77 1.57
C ALA A 31 -5.73 -6.88 2.47
N ALA A 32 -5.50 -8.05 3.08
CA ALA A 32 -4.34 -8.28 3.94
C ALA A 32 -3.02 -8.21 3.15
N GLU A 33 -2.97 -8.79 1.95
CA GLU A 33 -1.82 -8.71 1.05
C GLU A 33 -1.53 -7.27 0.62
N ALA A 34 -2.58 -6.50 0.29
CA ALA A 34 -2.46 -5.10 -0.07
C ALA A 34 -1.93 -4.24 1.09
N LEU A 35 -2.42 -4.46 2.32
CA LEU A 35 -1.88 -3.80 3.52
C LEU A 35 -0.43 -4.18 3.78
N GLY A 36 -0.06 -5.46 3.58
CA GLY A 36 1.33 -5.91 3.69
C GLY A 36 2.25 -5.17 2.72
N LEU A 37 1.82 -5.00 1.47
CA LEU A 37 2.56 -4.25 0.46
C LEU A 37 2.66 -2.75 0.81
N ALA A 38 1.57 -2.14 1.29
CA ALA A 38 1.57 -0.75 1.74
C ALA A 38 2.56 -0.51 2.90
N ARG A 39 2.58 -1.42 3.88
CA ARG A 39 3.54 -1.38 5.00
C ARG A 39 4.98 -1.48 4.52
N GLU A 40 5.26 -2.34 3.56
CA GLU A 40 6.61 -2.49 3.02
C GLU A 40 7.06 -1.24 2.24
N PHE A 41 6.17 -0.61 1.46
CA PHE A 41 6.51 0.67 0.82
C PHE A 41 6.77 1.77 1.84
N ALA A 42 5.88 1.95 2.82
CA ALA A 42 6.08 2.94 3.88
C ALA A 42 7.40 2.73 4.65
N ARG A 43 7.73 1.48 4.97
CA ARG A 43 8.99 1.13 5.64
C ARG A 43 10.20 1.50 4.78
N ARG A 44 10.19 1.16 3.49
CA ARG A 44 11.31 1.48 2.57
C ARG A 44 11.49 2.98 2.43
N THR A 45 10.40 3.71 2.23
CA THR A 45 10.42 5.18 2.13
C THR A 45 10.99 5.80 3.40
N GLN A 46 10.53 5.37 4.58
CA GLN A 46 11.07 5.90 5.84
C GLN A 46 12.56 5.58 6.03
N VAL A 47 13.03 4.36 5.68
CA VAL A 47 14.45 4.01 5.78
C VAL A 47 15.32 4.91 4.88
N LEU A 48 14.80 5.31 3.71
CA LEU A 48 15.53 6.16 2.77
C LEU A 48 15.49 7.64 3.17
N GLU A 49 14.33 8.15 3.59
CA GLU A 49 14.11 9.57 3.87
C GLU A 49 14.46 9.97 5.31
N GLU A 50 14.33 9.06 6.28
CA GLU A 50 14.55 9.29 7.71
C GLU A 50 15.44 8.20 8.35
N PRO A 51 16.72 8.05 7.92
CA PRO A 51 17.59 6.99 8.43
C PRO A 51 17.79 7.06 9.95
N GLY A 52 17.72 5.91 10.62
CA GLY A 52 17.95 5.78 12.07
C GLY A 52 16.77 6.18 12.96
N THR A 53 15.63 6.54 12.38
CA THR A 53 14.39 6.77 13.12
C THR A 53 13.66 5.46 13.41
N GLU A 54 12.85 5.44 14.48
CA GLU A 54 11.97 4.31 14.77
C GLU A 54 10.93 4.15 13.66
N LEU A 55 10.79 2.92 13.15
CA LEU A 55 9.88 2.62 12.06
C LEU A 55 8.43 2.82 12.50
N ARG A 56 7.68 3.59 11.70
CA ARG A 56 6.25 3.78 11.91
C ARG A 56 5.49 2.62 11.28
N GLU A 57 4.58 2.01 12.04
CA GLU A 57 3.69 0.98 11.51
C GLU A 57 2.44 1.62 10.91
N MET A 58 2.15 1.31 9.65
CA MET A 58 0.86 1.64 9.06
C MET A 58 -0.23 0.75 9.68
N PRO A 59 -1.28 1.33 10.29
CA PRO A 59 -2.32 0.54 10.97
C PRO A 59 -3.18 -0.23 9.95
N ASP A 60 -3.85 -1.30 10.39
CA ASP A 60 -4.96 -1.87 9.62
C ASP A 60 -6.18 -0.95 9.75
N ALA A 61 -6.56 -0.28 8.66
CA ALA A 61 -7.71 0.62 8.61
C ALA A 61 -8.99 -0.09 8.10
N GLY A 62 -8.95 -1.41 7.96
CA GLY A 62 -10.03 -2.24 7.46
C GLY A 62 -9.92 -2.54 5.98
N MET A 63 -10.59 -3.62 5.56
CA MET A 63 -10.43 -4.22 4.23
C MET A 63 -10.73 -3.30 3.04
N PHE A 64 -11.57 -2.28 3.22
CA PHE A 64 -11.89 -1.32 2.15
C PHE A 64 -10.88 -0.17 2.05
N ALA A 65 -10.12 0.10 3.11
CA ALA A 65 -9.09 1.13 3.12
C ALA A 65 -7.77 0.66 2.48
N ALA A 66 -7.59 -0.65 2.28
CA ALA A 66 -6.34 -1.23 1.77
C ALA A 66 -5.90 -0.65 0.42
N ALA A 67 -6.85 -0.27 -0.46
CA ALA A 67 -6.55 0.39 -1.73
C ALA A 67 -5.99 1.81 -1.54
N ASP A 68 -6.53 2.57 -0.58
CA ASP A 68 -6.06 3.92 -0.29
C ASP A 68 -4.71 3.89 0.42
N GLN A 69 -4.54 2.93 1.34
CA GLN A 69 -3.30 2.70 2.07
C GLN A 69 -2.12 2.39 1.15
N ILE A 70 -2.29 1.55 0.13
CA ILE A 70 -1.22 1.30 -0.84
C ILE A 70 -0.98 2.51 -1.76
N THR A 71 -2.01 3.28 -2.09
CA THR A 71 -1.90 4.47 -2.94
C THR A 71 -1.07 5.58 -2.26
N VAL A 72 -1.19 5.74 -0.94
CA VAL A 72 -0.42 6.76 -0.19
C VAL A 72 0.97 6.31 0.24
N ALA A 73 1.27 5.01 0.12
CA ALA A 73 2.54 4.44 0.57
C ALA A 73 3.65 4.50 -0.51
N VAL A 74 3.29 4.72 -1.77
CA VAL A 74 4.18 4.68 -2.95
C VAL A 74 4.78 6.04 -3.33
#